data_AF-A0A068BBV4-F1
#
_entry.id   AF-A0A068BBV4-F1
#
_cell.length_a   1.000
_cell.length_b   1.000
_cell.length_c   1.000
_cell.angle_alpha   90.00
_cell.angle_beta   90.00
_cell.angle_gamma   90.00
#
_symmetry.space_group_name_H-M   'P 1'
#
loop_
_entity.id
_entity.type
_entity.pdbx_description
1 polymer ?
#
loop_
_entity_poly.entity_id
_entity_poly.type
_entity_poly.pdbx_seq_one_letter_code
_entity_poly.pdbx_strand_id
1 'polypeptide(L)'
;DKSKMNKGNGFMVYRKILNKHLEILGVRITMQQISPLAGSLWGSEPKPVKDYYKELSEKIKKAHINRVENYVKNNRNENMSRKTIKDMTTKNGGNVFIIFRKQLTEYLRSLGYNYSMQEHSKIASYLWSIQPKEVKSC
;
A
#
# COMPACT_ATOMS: atom_id res chain seq x y z
N ASP A 1 -15.36 16.14 -13.54
CA ASP A 1 -16.38 15.56 -12.64
C ASP A 1 -15.70 14.72 -11.54
N LYS A 2 -15.52 15.29 -10.34
CA LYS A 2 -14.76 14.70 -9.21
C LYS A 2 -15.61 13.75 -8.33
N SER A 3 -16.87 13.52 -8.70
CA SER A 3 -17.83 12.75 -7.90
C SER A 3 -17.62 11.22 -7.97
N LYS A 4 -16.92 10.72 -9.01
CA LYS A 4 -16.70 9.28 -9.22
C LYS A 4 -15.47 8.72 -8.51
N MET A 5 -14.48 9.54 -8.14
CA MET A 5 -13.21 9.06 -7.54
C MET A 5 -13.32 8.68 -6.05
N ASN A 6 -14.37 9.09 -5.35
CA ASN A 6 -14.50 8.89 -3.90
C ASN A 6 -15.41 7.71 -3.50
N LYS A 7 -16.05 7.04 -4.46
CA LYS A 7 -16.94 5.90 -4.17
C LYS A 7 -16.17 4.66 -3.69
N GLY A 8 -14.90 4.52 -4.05
CA GLY A 8 -14.09 3.33 -3.78
C GLY A 8 -13.67 3.15 -2.30
N ASN A 9 -13.49 4.22 -1.53
CA ASN A 9 -12.86 4.09 -0.21
C ASN A 9 -13.86 3.75 0.91
N GLY A 10 -15.01 4.43 0.96
CA GLY A 10 -16.05 4.15 1.96
C GLY A 10 -16.70 2.78 1.77
N PHE A 11 -17.00 2.41 0.52
CA PHE A 11 -17.58 1.11 0.19
C PHE A 11 -16.66 -0.07 0.58
N MET A 12 -15.35 0.06 0.39
CA MET A 12 -14.41 -0.98 0.77
C MET A 12 -14.36 -1.22 2.29
N VAL A 13 -14.43 -0.14 3.08
CA VAL A 13 -14.53 -0.24 4.54
C VAL A 13 -15.85 -0.89 4.94
N TYR A 14 -16.96 -0.43 4.35
CA TYR A 14 -18.29 -1.01 4.56
C TYR A 14 -18.31 -2.52 4.29
N ARG A 15 -17.85 -2.96 3.12
CA ARG A 15 -17.79 -4.37 2.73
C ARG A 15 -16.99 -5.22 3.72
N LYS A 16 -15.87 -4.69 4.24
CA LYS A 16 -15.02 -5.39 5.21
C LYS A 16 -15.72 -5.54 6.57
N ILE A 17 -16.39 -4.49 7.03
CA ILE A 17 -17.14 -4.53 8.29
C ILE A 17 -18.33 -5.48 8.17
N LEU A 18 -19.07 -5.42 7.06
CA LEU A 18 -20.17 -6.33 6.78
C LEU A 18 -19.70 -7.80 6.79
N ASN A 19 -18.60 -8.11 6.10
CA ASN A 19 -18.06 -9.48 6.11
C ASN A 19 -17.73 -9.96 7.53
N LYS A 20 -17.07 -9.12 8.33
CA LYS A 20 -16.73 -9.46 9.72
C LYS A 20 -17.97 -9.63 10.59
N HIS A 21 -19.01 -8.82 10.38
CA HIS A 21 -20.27 -8.94 11.10
C HIS A 21 -20.96 -10.28 10.79
N LEU A 22 -20.99 -10.67 9.51
CA LEU A 22 -21.54 -11.96 9.09
C LEU A 22 -20.75 -13.14 9.67
N GLU A 23 -19.41 -13.05 9.71
CA GLU A 23 -18.57 -14.06 10.37
C GLU A 23 -18.91 -14.23 11.85
N ILE A 24 -19.13 -13.13 12.59
CA ILE A 24 -19.54 -13.16 14.00
C ILE A 24 -20.92 -13.82 14.17
N LEU A 25 -21.83 -13.60 13.22
CA LEU A 25 -23.14 -14.26 13.19
C LEU A 25 -23.08 -15.73 12.74
N GLY A 26 -21.89 -16.28 12.51
CA GLY A 26 -21.70 -17.66 12.05
C GLY A 26 -21.98 -17.86 10.55
N VAL A 27 -22.25 -16.79 9.81
CA VAL A 27 -22.53 -16.85 8.37
C VAL A 27 -21.22 -16.74 7.60
N ARG A 28 -20.73 -17.88 7.09
CA ARG A 28 -19.56 -17.92 6.21
C ARG A 28 -19.99 -17.71 4.76
N ILE A 29 -19.68 -16.55 4.21
CA ILE A 29 -19.90 -16.26 2.79
C ILE A 29 -18.59 -16.04 2.06
N THR A 30 -18.56 -16.41 0.78
CA THR A 30 -17.39 -16.21 -0.06
C THR A 30 -17.23 -14.75 -0.48
N MET A 31 -16.02 -14.36 -0.89
CA MET A 31 -15.75 -13.02 -1.43
C MET A 31 -16.56 -12.70 -2.71
N GLN A 32 -16.98 -13.74 -3.45
CA GLN A 32 -17.85 -13.61 -4.62
C GLN A 32 -19.29 -13.28 -4.23
N GLN A 33 -19.76 -13.76 -3.07
CA GLN A 33 -21.12 -13.52 -2.56
C GLN A 33 -21.23 -12.20 -1.78
N ILE A 34 -20.21 -11.83 -1.01
CA ILE A 34 -20.21 -10.56 -0.25
C ILE A 34 -20.24 -9.34 -1.15
N SER A 35 -19.60 -9.39 -2.33
CA SER A 35 -19.48 -8.23 -3.21
C SER A 35 -20.83 -7.73 -3.76
N PRO A 36 -21.71 -8.58 -4.35
CA PRO A 36 -23.04 -8.16 -4.76
C PRO A 36 -23.93 -7.80 -3.55
N LEU A 37 -23.86 -8.55 -2.45
CA LEU A 37 -24.63 -8.25 -1.23
C LEU A 37 -24.30 -6.85 -0.67
N ALA A 38 -23.00 -6.57 -0.50
CA ALA A 38 -22.54 -5.27 -0.04
C ALA A 38 -22.93 -4.16 -1.02
N GLY A 39 -22.88 -4.43 -2.33
CA GLY A 39 -23.29 -3.47 -3.36
C GLY A 39 -24.77 -3.09 -3.24
N SER A 40 -25.65 -4.07 -3.08
CA SER A 40 -27.10 -3.85 -2.89
C SER A 40 -27.39 -3.06 -1.61
N LEU A 41 -26.81 -3.50 -0.49
CA LEU A 41 -27.01 -2.82 0.80
C LEU A 41 -26.47 -1.40 0.76
N TRP A 42 -25.24 -1.20 0.28
CA TRP A 42 -24.65 0.12 0.09
C TRP A 42 -25.49 1.02 -0.84
N GLY A 43 -26.12 0.46 -1.88
CA GLY A 43 -27.07 1.18 -2.71
C GLY A 43 -28.20 1.81 -1.89
N SER A 44 -28.80 1.00 -1.01
CA SER A 44 -29.90 1.40 -0.12
C SER A 44 -29.51 2.24 1.10
N GLU A 45 -28.22 2.26 1.50
CA GLU A 45 -27.78 3.01 2.68
C GLU A 45 -28.07 4.52 2.54
N PRO A 46 -28.54 5.19 3.61
CA PRO A 46 -28.82 6.61 3.58
C PRO A 46 -27.50 7.42 3.51
N LYS A 47 -27.60 8.66 3.00
CA LYS A 47 -26.43 9.53 2.80
C LYS A 47 -25.58 9.74 4.07
N PRO A 48 -26.15 9.98 5.27
CA PRO A 48 -25.36 10.14 6.49
C PRO A 48 -24.47 8.94 6.81
N VAL A 49 -24.96 7.72 6.57
CA VAL A 49 -24.18 6.49 6.75
C VAL A 49 -23.03 6.46 5.76
N LYS A 50 -23.30 6.73 4.48
CA LYS A 50 -22.27 6.79 3.43
C LYS A 50 -21.18 7.82 3.75
N ASP A 51 -21.57 8.98 4.27
CA ASP A 51 -20.66 10.05 4.68
C ASP A 51 -19.80 9.63 5.88
N TYR A 52 -20.36 8.93 6.86
CA TYR A 52 -19.60 8.38 8.00
C TYR A 52 -18.52 7.38 7.53
N TYR A 53 -18.88 6.43 6.66
CA TYR A 53 -17.93 5.46 6.11
C TYR A 53 -16.84 6.14 5.28
N LYS A 54 -17.18 7.23 4.58
CA LYS A 54 -16.19 8.05 3.86
C LYS A 54 -15.23 8.72 4.83
N GLU A 55 -15.71 9.35 5.89
CA GLU A 55 -14.85 9.96 6.92
C GLU A 55 -13.92 8.93 7.57
N LEU A 56 -14.45 7.77 7.92
CA LEU A 56 -13.67 6.66 8.47
C LEU A 56 -12.58 6.21 7.49
N SER A 57 -12.90 6.10 6.20
CA SER A 57 -11.91 5.73 5.18
C SER A 57 -10.77 6.75 5.06
N GLU A 58 -11.06 8.04 5.19
CA GLU A 58 -10.04 9.09 5.19
C GLU A 58 -9.19 9.07 6.48
N LYS A 59 -9.80 8.78 7.64
CA LYS A 59 -9.04 8.58 8.90
C LYS A 59 -8.06 7.41 8.79
N ILE A 60 -8.51 6.27 8.24
CA ILE A 60 -7.66 5.10 7.99
C ILE A 60 -6.51 5.45 7.04
N LYS A 61 -6.82 6.14 5.94
CA LYS A 61 -5.81 6.58 4.96
C LYS A 61 -4.76 7.50 5.61
N LYS A 62 -5.19 8.48 6.40
CA LYS A 62 -4.27 9.37 7.15
C LYS A 62 -3.40 8.59 8.13
N ALA A 63 -3.97 7.68 8.91
CA ALA A 63 -3.22 6.85 9.85
C ALA A 63 -2.16 5.99 9.14
N HIS A 64 -2.51 5.42 7.99
CA HIS A 64 -1.56 4.65 7.18
C HIS A 64 -0.44 5.53 6.61
N ILE A 65 -0.77 6.70 6.02
CA ILE A 65 0.22 7.66 5.52
C ILE A 65 1.17 8.08 6.65
N ASN A 66 0.65 8.46 7.81
CA ASN A 66 1.46 8.86 8.96
C ASN A 66 2.38 7.73 9.43
N ARG A 67 1.89 6.48 9.48
CA ARG A 67 2.71 5.32 9.84
C ARG A 67 3.83 5.09 8.83
N VAL A 68 3.53 5.19 7.53
CA VAL A 68 4.53 5.06 6.47
C VAL A 68 5.54 6.19 6.54
N GLU A 69 5.10 7.43 6.72
CA GLU A 69 6.00 8.59 6.88
C GLU A 69 6.89 8.46 8.11
N ASN A 70 6.35 8.04 9.25
CA ASN A 70 7.12 7.80 10.48
C ASN A 70 8.10 6.65 10.29
N TYR A 71 7.69 5.57 9.62
CA TYR A 71 8.60 4.49 9.26
C TYR A 71 9.73 5.01 8.37
N VAL A 72 9.44 5.76 7.30
CA VAL A 72 10.46 6.33 6.41
C VAL A 72 11.37 7.29 7.19
N LYS A 73 10.83 8.17 8.03
CA LYS A 73 11.62 9.13 8.83
C LYS A 73 12.51 8.44 9.88
N ASN A 74 12.00 7.43 10.56
CA ASN A 74 12.77 6.69 11.58
C ASN A 74 13.81 5.77 10.94
N ASN A 75 13.51 5.21 9.76
CA ASN A 75 14.47 4.44 8.95
C ASN A 75 15.40 5.33 8.11
N ARG A 76 15.31 6.68 8.17
CA ARG A 76 16.38 7.56 7.66
C ARG A 76 17.69 7.38 8.43
N ASN A 77 17.65 6.82 9.64
CA ASN A 77 18.85 6.43 10.39
C ASN A 77 19.41 5.06 9.93
N GLU A 78 18.59 4.22 9.29
CA GLU A 78 19.07 3.08 8.50
C GLU A 78 19.31 3.53 7.06
N ASN A 79 20.26 4.45 6.88
CA ASN A 79 20.85 4.65 5.57
C ASN A 79 21.46 3.31 5.16
N MET A 80 20.80 2.57 4.25
CA MET A 80 21.49 1.53 3.49
C MET A 80 22.76 2.18 2.95
N SER A 81 23.90 1.61 3.33
CA SER A 81 25.18 2.21 2.99
C SER A 81 25.28 2.36 1.48
N ARG A 82 25.93 3.43 1.00
CA ARG A 82 26.18 3.63 -0.45
C ARG A 82 26.83 2.39 -1.08
N LYS A 83 27.62 1.65 -0.30
CA LYS A 83 28.24 0.38 -0.68
C LYS A 83 27.17 -0.68 -1.00
N THR A 84 26.19 -0.86 -0.12
CA THR A 84 25.09 -1.81 -0.32
C THR A 84 24.31 -1.52 -1.61
N ILE A 85 24.01 -0.26 -1.91
CA ILE A 85 23.26 0.10 -3.12
C ILE A 85 24.11 -0.09 -4.39
N LYS A 86 25.40 0.23 -4.33
CA LYS A 86 26.34 -0.01 -5.43
C LYS A 86 26.56 -1.50 -5.71
N ASP A 87 26.65 -2.33 -4.66
CA ASP A 87 26.75 -3.79 -4.80
C ASP A 87 25.48 -4.37 -5.44
N MET A 88 24.33 -3.75 -5.20
CA MET A 88 23.07 -4.16 -5.82
C MET A 88 22.98 -3.82 -7.32
N THR A 89 23.59 -2.71 -7.74
CA THR A 89 23.49 -2.23 -9.13
C THR A 89 24.59 -2.77 -10.05
N THR A 90 25.72 -3.22 -9.51
CA THR A 90 26.91 -3.65 -10.29
C THR A 90 26.80 -5.00 -11.00
N LYS A 91 25.80 -5.83 -10.68
CA LYS A 91 25.80 -7.24 -11.12
C LYS A 91 25.15 -7.56 -12.46
N ASN A 92 24.43 -6.66 -13.14
CA ASN A 92 23.76 -7.00 -14.40
C ASN A 92 23.57 -5.80 -15.35
N GLY A 93 23.84 -5.99 -16.65
CA GLY A 93 23.71 -4.97 -17.70
C GLY A 93 22.26 -4.72 -18.14
N GLY A 94 21.46 -4.08 -17.28
CA GLY A 94 20.07 -3.70 -17.56
C GLY A 94 19.71 -2.36 -16.93
N ASN A 95 18.43 -1.95 -16.99
CA ASN A 95 17.99 -0.71 -16.33
C ASN A 95 18.30 -0.76 -14.82
N VAL A 96 19.25 0.07 -14.40
CA VAL A 96 19.85 0.08 -13.07
C VAL A 96 18.80 0.22 -11.96
N PHE A 97 17.73 0.97 -12.23
CA PHE A 97 16.60 1.11 -11.31
C PHE A 97 15.80 -0.19 -11.14
N ILE A 98 15.61 -0.97 -12.21
CA ILE A 98 14.87 -2.23 -12.18
C ILE A 98 15.64 -3.27 -11.37
N ILE A 99 16.97 -3.30 -11.52
CA ILE A 99 17.86 -4.18 -10.75
C ILE A 99 17.82 -3.79 -9.27
N PHE A 100 17.99 -2.50 -8.97
CA PHE A 100 17.88 -1.98 -7.61
C PHE A 100 16.53 -2.35 -6.97
N ARG A 101 15.41 -2.12 -7.68
CA ARG A 101 14.07 -2.45 -7.18
C ARG A 101 13.93 -3.95 -6.89
N LYS A 102 14.46 -4.82 -7.75
CA LYS A 102 14.42 -6.27 -7.54
C LYS A 102 15.17 -6.67 -6.28
N GLN A 103 16.42 -6.22 -6.13
CA GLN A 103 17.25 -6.59 -4.99
C GLN A 103 16.75 -5.97 -3.68
N LEU A 104 16.23 -4.74 -3.70
CA LEU A 104 15.56 -4.13 -2.56
C LEU A 104 14.34 -4.94 -2.12
N THR A 105 13.57 -5.48 -3.08
CA THR A 105 12.40 -6.32 -2.77
C THR A 105 12.81 -7.62 -2.09
N GLU A 106 13.87 -8.26 -2.58
CA GLU A 106 14.45 -9.48 -1.98
C GLU A 106 15.00 -9.22 -0.57
N TYR A 107 15.71 -8.11 -0.37
CA TYR A 107 16.23 -7.69 0.93
C TYR A 107 15.11 -7.40 1.95
N LEU A 108 14.08 -6.65 1.54
CA LEU A 108 12.94 -6.39 2.43
C LEU A 108 12.20 -7.68 2.80
N ARG A 109 12.11 -8.64 1.87
CA ARG A 109 11.53 -9.96 2.14
C ARG A 109 12.38 -10.78 3.11
N SER A 110 13.71 -10.74 3.02
CA SER A 110 14.58 -11.47 3.96
C SER A 110 14.52 -10.88 5.38
N LEU A 111 14.20 -9.60 5.52
CA LEU A 111 13.92 -8.94 6.80
C LEU A 111 12.51 -9.20 7.33
N GLY A 112 11.69 -9.99 6.63
CA GLY A 112 10.32 -10.33 7.03
C GLY A 112 9.25 -9.30 6.60
N TYR A 113 9.61 -8.29 5.81
CA TYR A 113 8.63 -7.33 5.28
C TYR A 113 7.97 -7.86 4.00
N ASN A 114 6.69 -8.19 4.09
CA ASN A 114 5.85 -8.58 2.94
C ASN A 114 5.02 -7.39 2.44
N TYR A 115 5.65 -6.49 1.69
CA TYR A 115 4.95 -5.38 1.05
C TYR A 115 4.29 -5.82 -0.27
N SER A 116 3.24 -5.11 -0.68
CA SER A 116 2.68 -5.25 -2.02
C SER A 116 3.65 -4.71 -3.08
N MET A 117 3.48 -5.14 -4.34
CA MET A 117 4.29 -4.68 -5.48
C MET A 117 4.26 -3.14 -5.66
N GLN A 118 3.13 -2.52 -5.30
CA GLN A 118 2.93 -1.07 -5.36
C GLN A 118 3.74 -0.35 -4.27
N GLU A 119 3.76 -0.89 -3.05
CA GLU A 119 4.55 -0.36 -1.94
C GLU A 119 6.05 -0.51 -2.20
N HIS A 120 6.49 -1.68 -2.68
CA HIS A 120 7.88 -1.90 -3.09
C HIS A 120 8.33 -0.89 -4.16
N SER A 121 7.48 -0.61 -5.15
CA SER A 121 7.81 0.35 -6.21
C SER A 121 7.92 1.79 -5.69
N LYS A 122 7.12 2.18 -4.70
CA LYS A 122 7.21 3.50 -4.07
C LYS A 122 8.49 3.65 -3.24
N ILE A 123 8.81 2.63 -2.42
CA ILE A 123 10.02 2.61 -1.60
C ILE A 123 11.27 2.63 -2.49
N ALA A 124 11.29 1.81 -3.55
CA ALA A 124 12.38 1.79 -4.52
C ALA A 124 12.55 3.15 -5.22
N SER A 125 11.47 3.75 -5.71
CA SER A 125 11.52 5.07 -6.36
C SER A 125 12.08 6.15 -5.44
N TYR A 126 11.65 6.16 -4.18
CA TYR A 126 12.16 7.10 -3.18
C TYR A 126 13.65 6.88 -2.90
N LEU A 127 14.06 5.65 -2.55
CA LEU A 127 15.46 5.34 -2.24
C LEU A 127 16.37 5.59 -3.44
N TRP A 128 15.88 5.36 -4.65
CA TRP A 128 16.60 5.68 -5.89
C TRP A 128 16.71 7.19 -6.09
N SER A 129 15.65 7.97 -5.87
CA SER A 129 15.65 9.42 -6.06
C SER A 129 16.74 10.13 -5.25
N ILE A 130 16.98 9.66 -4.02
CA ILE A 130 18.00 10.22 -3.11
C ILE A 130 19.42 9.74 -3.40
N GLN A 131 19.63 8.77 -4.29
CA GLN A 131 20.97 8.35 -4.69
C GLN A 131 21.63 9.40 -5.58
N PRO A 132 22.95 9.63 -5.41
CA PRO A 132 23.69 10.58 -6.22
C PRO A 132 23.91 9.99 -7.64
N LYS A 133 24.24 10.85 -8.62
CA LYS A 133 24.25 10.47 -10.05
C LYS A 133 25.23 9.33 -10.33
N GLU A 134 26.32 9.25 -9.58
CA GLU A 134 27.39 8.27 -9.71
C GLU A 134 26.92 6.84 -9.41
N VAL A 135 25.88 6.68 -8.59
CA VAL A 135 25.26 5.39 -8.28
C VAL A 135 24.22 5.00 -9.34
N LYS A 136 23.68 5.99 -10.06
CA LYS A 136 22.66 5.82 -11.11
C LYS A 136 23.27 5.61 -12.49
N SER A 137 24.54 5.96 -12.67
CA SER A 137 25.28 5.93 -13.95
C SER A 137 26.24 4.74 -14.08
N CYS A 138 26.13 3.72 -13.22
CA CYS A 138 26.86 2.46 -13.38
C CYS A 138 26.27 1.61 -14.52
#